data_AF-A0A836W015-F1
#
_entry.id   AF-A0A836W015-F1
#
_cell.length_a   1.000
_cell.length_b   1.000
_cell.length_c   1.000
_cell.angle_alpha   90.00
_cell.angle_beta   90.00
_cell.angle_gamma   90.00
#
_symmetry.space_group_name_H-M   'P 1'
#
loop_
_entity.id
_entity.type
_entity.pdbx_description
1 polymer ?
#
loop_
_entity_poly.entity_id
_entity_poly.type
_entity_poly.pdbx_seq_one_letter_code
_entity_poly.pdbx_strand_id
1 'polypeptide(L)'
;YLPREDRERFGYRDEDLHARRATPQFRRLMRFEVDRAQRFLEDGLALVARLPGRLQVDIEMFARGGLRILERIRANQYDVWAERPVLTRADRIGLLAGGLFRWLGRAAGARMVSVR
;
A
#
# COMPACT_ATOMS: atom_id res chain seq x y z
N TYR A 1 4.32 7.63 -12.99
CA TYR A 1 3.48 8.84 -13.09
C TYR A 1 3.62 9.61 -11.79
N LEU A 2 3.63 10.94 -11.84
CA LEU A 2 3.66 11.82 -10.66
C LEU A 2 2.76 13.05 -10.95
N PRO A 3 1.72 13.30 -10.15
CA PRO A 3 0.73 14.35 -10.44
C PRO A 3 1.38 15.73 -10.63
N ARG A 4 0.99 16.44 -11.69
CA ARG A 4 1.56 17.77 -12.00
C ARG A 4 1.27 18.78 -10.88
N GLU A 5 0.04 18.79 -10.38
CA GLU A 5 -0.39 19.66 -9.27
C GLU A 5 0.49 19.52 -8.03
N ASP A 6 0.85 18.29 -7.66
CA ASP A 6 1.69 18.05 -6.48
C ASP A 6 3.15 18.40 -6.77
N ARG A 7 3.62 18.16 -7.99
CA ARG A 7 4.96 18.63 -8.40
C ARG A 7 5.09 20.13 -8.30
N GLU A 8 4.10 20.87 -8.80
CA GLU A 8 4.05 22.33 -8.67
C GLU A 8 3.98 22.76 -7.20
N ARG A 9 3.10 22.14 -6.41
CA ARG A 9 2.94 22.41 -4.97
C ARG A 9 4.24 22.26 -4.17
N PHE A 10 5.02 21.22 -4.47
CA PHE A 10 6.28 20.93 -3.75
C PHE A 10 7.52 21.54 -4.42
N GLY A 11 7.37 22.16 -5.58
CA GLY A 11 8.46 22.74 -6.37
C GLY A 11 9.37 21.69 -7.02
N TYR A 12 8.86 20.51 -7.33
CA TYR A 12 9.61 19.46 -8.05
C TYR A 12 9.52 19.68 -9.56
N ARG A 13 10.62 20.12 -10.17
CA ARG A 13 10.63 20.60 -11.55
C ARG A 13 10.58 19.46 -12.57
N ASP A 14 10.09 19.77 -13.77
CA ASP A 14 10.05 18.80 -14.89
C ASP A 14 11.46 18.30 -15.24
N GLU A 15 12.50 19.16 -15.19
CA GLU A 15 13.87 18.72 -15.50
C GLU A 15 14.41 17.71 -14.46
N ASP A 16 14.06 17.88 -13.19
CA ASP A 16 14.41 16.93 -12.13
C ASP A 16 13.69 15.60 -12.30
N LEU A 17 12.42 15.63 -12.71
CA LEU A 17 11.63 14.44 -13.01
C LEU A 17 12.24 13.66 -14.18
N HIS A 18 12.59 14.34 -15.28
CA HIS A 18 13.22 13.72 -16.44
C HIS A 18 14.59 13.12 -16.11
N ALA A 19 15.38 13.82 -15.29
CA ALA A 19 16.67 13.34 -14.80
C ALA A 19 16.58 12.34 -13.64
N ARG A 20 15.36 12.01 -13.17
CA ARG A 20 15.10 11.10 -12.03
C ARG A 20 15.88 11.49 -10.76
N ARG A 21 15.93 12.79 -10.46
CA ARG A 21 16.66 13.30 -9.28
C ARG A 21 15.79 13.23 -8.03
N ALA A 22 16.30 12.58 -6.98
CA ALA A 22 15.67 12.52 -5.67
C ALA A 22 16.01 13.74 -4.80
N THR A 23 15.58 14.92 -5.26
CA THR A 23 15.80 16.19 -4.56
C THR A 23 15.04 16.26 -3.22
N PRO A 24 15.35 17.22 -2.32
CA PRO A 24 14.54 17.43 -1.12
C PRO A 24 13.06 17.69 -1.41
N GLN A 25 12.74 18.39 -2.51
CA GLN A 25 11.39 18.63 -3.01
C GLN A 25 10.72 17.30 -3.38
N PHE A 26 11.43 16.43 -4.11
CA PHE A 26 10.95 15.10 -4.44
C PHE A 26 10.62 14.27 -3.20
N ARG A 27 11.51 14.24 -2.20
CA ARG A 27 11.28 13.46 -0.98
C ARG A 27 10.08 13.96 -0.18
N ARG A 28 9.86 15.29 -0.12
CA ARG A 28 8.64 15.86 0.51
C ARG A 28 7.38 15.51 -0.27
N LEU A 29 7.43 15.62 -1.60
CA LEU A 29 6.34 15.23 -2.48
C LEU A 29 6.01 13.74 -2.32
N MET A 30 7.01 12.87 -2.41
CA MET A 30 6.83 11.42 -2.26
C MET A 30 6.24 11.05 -0.91
N ARG A 31 6.64 11.74 0.17
CA ARG A 31 6.00 11.56 1.47
C ARG A 31 4.50 11.88 1.41
N PHE A 32 4.14 13.02 0.83
CA PHE A 32 2.74 13.40 0.66
C PHE A 32 1.95 12.36 -0.15
N GLU A 33 2.51 11.88 -1.26
CA GLU A 33 1.92 10.84 -2.10
C GLU A 33 1.74 9.51 -1.37
N VAL A 34 2.76 9.09 -0.63
CA VAL A 34 2.75 7.87 0.17
C VAL A 34 1.68 7.94 1.25
N ASP A 35 1.56 9.07 1.93
CA ASP A 35 0.56 9.26 2.98
C ASP A 35 -0.87 9.30 2.40
N ARG A 36 -1.06 9.92 1.23
CA ARG A 36 -2.33 9.89 0.50
C ARG A 36 -2.70 8.48 0.04
N ALA A 37 -1.76 7.75 -0.54
CA ALA A 37 -1.96 6.36 -0.97
C ALA A 37 -2.29 5.44 0.22
N GLN A 38 -1.61 5.62 1.35
CA GLN A 38 -1.90 4.87 2.57
C GLN A 38 -3.36 5.07 3.01
N ARG A 39 -3.84 6.32 3.05
CA ARG A 39 -5.24 6.60 3.40
C ARG A 39 -6.22 5.89 2.47
N PHE A 40 -6.00 5.94 1.16
CA PHE A 40 -6.88 5.23 0.21
C PHE A 40 -6.88 3.71 0.42
N LEU A 41 -5.73 3.11 0.74
CA LEU A 41 -5.64 1.68 1.03
C LEU A 41 -6.35 1.32 2.35
N GLU A 42 -6.18 2.14 3.38
CA GLU A 42 -6.83 1.96 4.69
C GLU A 42 -8.36 2.14 4.60
N ASP A 43 -8.83 3.18 3.90
CA ASP A 43 -10.24 3.40 3.63
C ASP A 43 -10.83 2.23 2.82
N GLY A 44 -10.10 1.74 1.82
CA GLY A 44 -10.48 0.56 1.05
C GLY A 44 -10.57 -0.71 1.91
N LEU A 45 -9.65 -0.90 2.85
CA LEU A 45 -9.67 -2.02 3.80
C LEU A 45 -10.94 -2.02 4.67
N ALA A 46 -11.43 -0.85 5.08
CA ALA A 46 -12.67 -0.74 5.85
C ALA A 46 -13.91 -1.21 5.06
N LEU A 47 -13.86 -1.20 3.73
CA LEU A 47 -14.94 -1.63 2.85
C LEU A 47 -14.90 -3.14 2.52
N VAL A 48 -13.79 -3.82 2.79
CA VAL A 48 -13.58 -5.24 2.42
C VAL A 48 -14.70 -6.15 2.91
N ALA A 49 -15.23 -5.92 4.12
CA ALA A 49 -16.29 -6.76 4.69
C ALA A 49 -17.60 -6.74 3.87
N ARG A 50 -17.79 -5.75 3.00
CA ARG A 50 -18.96 -5.64 2.11
C ARG A 50 -18.82 -6.46 0.83
N LEU A 51 -17.63 -6.99 0.53
CA LEU A 51 -17.38 -7.81 -0.65
C LEU A 51 -17.78 -9.27 -0.39
N PRO A 52 -18.14 -10.03 -1.43
CA PRO A 52 -18.53 -11.42 -1.25
C PRO A 52 -17.31 -12.33 -1.02
N GLY A 53 -17.33 -13.10 0.06
CA GLY A 53 -16.52 -14.31 0.28
C GLY A 53 -15.04 -14.17 -0.10
N ARG A 54 -14.64 -14.86 -1.19
CA ARG A 54 -13.24 -14.94 -1.64
C ARG A 54 -12.66 -13.60 -2.09
N LEU A 55 -13.47 -12.72 -2.67
CA LEU A 55 -13.00 -11.38 -3.09
C LEU A 55 -12.51 -10.56 -1.90
N GLN A 56 -13.03 -10.80 -0.70
CA GLN A 56 -12.52 -10.14 0.50
C GLN A 56 -11.04 -10.46 0.72
N VAL A 57 -10.63 -11.72 0.50
CA VAL A 57 -9.25 -12.17 0.69
C VAL A 57 -8.33 -11.53 -0.33
N ASP A 58 -8.72 -11.55 -1.61
CA ASP A 58 -7.90 -11.02 -2.70
C ASP A 58 -7.68 -9.51 -2.56
N ILE A 59 -8.75 -8.75 -2.29
CA ILE A 59 -8.67 -7.30 -2.12
C ILE A 59 -7.93 -6.91 -0.84
N GLU A 60 -8.15 -7.64 0.26
CA GLU A 60 -7.41 -7.40 1.49
C GLU A 60 -5.91 -7.66 1.31
N MET A 61 -5.54 -8.75 0.62
CA MET A 61 -4.15 -9.07 0.33
C MET A 61 -3.50 -8.04 -0.58
N PHE A 62 -4.22 -7.57 -1.61
CA PHE A 62 -3.77 -6.48 -2.47
C PHE A 62 -3.49 -5.22 -1.65
N ALA A 63 -4.44 -4.77 -0.83
CA ALA A 63 -4.32 -3.54 -0.08
C ALA A 63 -3.16 -3.61 0.94
N ARG A 64 -3.04 -4.73 1.66
CA ARG A 64 -1.93 -4.95 2.61
C ARG A 64 -0.57 -5.06 1.93
N GLY A 65 -0.51 -5.67 0.75
CA GLY A 65 0.71 -5.68 -0.07
C GLY A 65 1.13 -4.26 -0.46
N GLY A 66 0.17 -3.42 -0.85
CA GLY A 66 0.38 -1.99 -1.10
C GLY A 66 0.95 -1.26 0.12
N LEU A 67 0.32 -1.41 1.29
CA LEU A 67 0.79 -0.80 2.54
C LEU A 67 2.23 -1.20 2.88
N ARG A 68 2.59 -2.47 2.67
CA ARG A 68 3.95 -2.96 2.91
C ARG A 68 4.97 -2.36 1.94
N ILE A 69 4.59 -2.10 0.68
CA ILE A 69 5.43 -1.35 -0.26
C ILE A 69 5.62 0.10 0.21
N LEU A 70 4.58 0.75 0.73
CA LEU A 70 4.69 2.11 1.27
C LEU A 70 5.69 2.17 2.44
N GLU A 71 5.67 1.20 3.35
CA GLU A 71 6.67 1.08 4.42
C GLU A 71 8.10 0.95 3.87
N ARG A 72 8.30 0.18 2.80
CA ARG A 72 9.62 0.05 2.14
C ARG A 72 10.07 1.36 1.50
N ILE A 73 9.15 2.13 0.90
CA ILE A 73 9.45 3.48 0.39
C ILE A 73 9.93 4.38 1.53
N ARG A 74 9.25 4.35 2.69
CA ARG A 74 9.66 5.13 3.87
C ARG A 74 11.02 4.71 4.39
N ALA A 75 11.29 3.40 4.45
CA ALA A 75 12.57 2.86 4.89
C ALA A 75 13.73 3.28 3.96
N ASN A 76 13.47 3.43 2.66
CA ASN A 76 14.45 3.95 1.70
C ASN A 76 14.43 5.50 1.59
N GLN A 77 13.97 6.19 2.64
CA GLN A 77 13.94 7.66 2.70
C GLN A 77 13.27 8.31 1.46
N TYR A 78 12.26 7.63 0.92
CA TYR A 78 11.48 8.05 -0.26
C TYR A 78 12.26 8.10 -1.58
N ASP A 79 13.44 7.50 -1.66
CA ASP A 79 14.28 7.50 -2.87
C ASP A 79 13.97 6.31 -3.80
N VAL A 80 12.82 6.37 -4.46
CA VAL A 80 12.38 5.31 -5.38
C VAL A 80 13.13 5.29 -6.72
N TRP A 81 13.95 6.31 -7.00
CA TRP A 81 14.76 6.37 -8.21
C TRP A 81 16.04 5.55 -8.05
N ALA A 82 16.65 5.54 -6.86
CA ALA A 82 17.84 4.75 -6.56
C ALA A 82 17.54 3.24 -6.52
N GLU A 83 16.45 2.85 -5.84
CA GLU A 83 16.08 1.45 -5.72
C GLU A 83 14.56 1.30 -5.81
N ARG A 84 14.11 0.36 -6.66
CA ARG A 84 12.70 0.01 -6.74
C ARG A 84 12.28 -0.71 -5.44
N PRO A 85 11.28 -0.20 -4.70
CA PRO A 85 10.74 -0.91 -3.54
C PRO A 85 10.09 -2.22 -3.96
N VAL A 86 10.55 -3.33 -3.38
CA VAL A 86 10.00 -4.66 -3.61
C VAL A 86 9.70 -5.35 -2.28
N LEU A 87 8.69 -6.24 -2.31
CA LEU A 87 8.42 -7.15 -1.20
C LEU A 87 9.47 -8.24 -1.16
N THR A 88 10.11 -8.38 -0.01
CA THR A 88 11.04 -9.47 0.29
C THR A 88 10.28 -10.79 0.44
N ARG A 89 11.01 -11.91 0.51
CA ARG A 89 10.39 -13.22 0.80
C ARG A 89 9.70 -13.23 2.17
N ALA A 90 10.34 -12.62 3.18
CA ALA A 90 9.77 -12.51 4.52
C ALA A 90 8.45 -11.72 4.52
N ASP A 91 8.37 -10.63 3.76
CA ASP A 91 7.15 -9.83 3.62
C ASP A 91 6.00 -10.66 3.03
N ARG A 92 6.30 -11.43 1.97
CA ARG A 92 5.32 -12.30 1.32
C ARG A 92 4.80 -13.37 2.28
N ILE A 93 5.70 -14.00 3.05
CA ILE A 93 5.34 -15.00 4.06
C ILE A 93 4.46 -14.37 5.14
N GLY A 94 4.86 -13.23 5.69
CA GLY A 94 4.08 -12.52 6.72
C GLY A 94 2.68 -12.13 6.23
N LEU A 95 2.57 -11.62 5.00
CA LEU A 95 1.29 -11.29 4.37
C LEU A 95 0.40 -12.54 4.22
N LEU A 96 0.95 -13.64 3.68
CA LEU A 96 0.22 -14.89 3.47
C LEU A 96 -0.22 -15.53 4.80
N ALA A 97 0.67 -15.60 5.79
CA ALA A 97 0.37 -16.14 7.11
C ALA A 97 -0.73 -15.34 7.81
N GLY A 98 -0.61 -14.00 7.78
CA GLY A 98 -1.66 -13.13 8.33
C GLY A 98 -2.98 -13.27 7.57
N GLY A 99 -2.95 -13.39 6.24
CA GLY A 99 -4.14 -13.61 5.41
C GLY A 99 -4.85 -14.92 5.75
N LEU A 100 -4.10 -16.01 5.88
CA LEU A 100 -4.62 -17.32 6.26
C LEU A 100 -5.25 -17.28 7.67
N PHE A 101 -4.57 -16.67 8.64
CA PHE A 101 -5.08 -16.53 10.00
C PHE A 101 -6.43 -15.79 10.04
N ARG A 102 -6.56 -14.68 9.29
CA ARG A 102 -7.82 -13.93 9.21
C ARG A 102 -8.91 -14.69 8.47
N TRP A 103 -8.57 -15.42 7.40
CA TRP A 103 -9.51 -16.28 6.69
C TRP A 103 -10.07 -17.39 7.61
N LEU A 104 -9.20 -18.07 8.36
CA LEU A 104 -9.60 -19.08 9.34
C LEU A 104 -10.51 -18.48 10.42
N GLY A 105 -10.18 -17.30 10.95
CA GLY A 105 -11.02 -16.58 11.90
C GLY A 105 -12.41 -16.24 11.36
N ARG A 106 -12.51 -15.78 10.10
CA ARG A 106 -13.79 -15.51 9.43
C ARG A 106 -14.59 -16.78 9.15
N ALA A 107 -13.93 -17.87 8.74
CA ALA A 107 -14.58 -19.15 8.49
C ALA A 107 -15.15 -19.78 9.78
N ALA A 108 -14.45 -19.63 10.90
CA ALA A 108 -14.93 -20.06 12.21
C ALA A 108 -16.16 -19.25 12.67
N GLY A 109 -16.14 -17.92 12.49
CA GLY A 109 -17.27 -17.05 12.80
C GLY A 109 -18.52 -17.30 11.94
N ALA A 110 -18.34 -17.61 10.66
CA ALA A 110 -19.44 -17.90 9.74
C ALA A 110 -20.18 -19.22 10.08
N ARG A 111 -19.49 -20.22 10.63
CA ARG A 111 -20.11 -21.50 11.06
C ARG A 111 -21.03 -21.37 12.27
N MET A 112 -20.88 -20.32 13.08
CA MET A 112 -21.67 -20.13 14.31
C MET A 112 -23.02 -19.44 14.06
N VAL A 113 -23.20 -18.79 12.91
CA VAL A 113 -24.45 -18.06 12.54
C VAL A 113 -25.43 -18.95 11.76
N SER A 114 -25.01 -20.12 11.28
CA SER A 114 -25.83 -21.02 10.45
C SER A 114 -26.69 -22.04 11.24
N VAL A 115 -26.85 -21.87 12.56
CA VAL A 115 -27.75 -22.67 13.38
C VAL A 115 -28.78 -21.74 14.01
N ARG A 116 -29.81 -21.37 13.24
CA ARG A 116 -31.10 -20.86 13.73
C ARG A 116 -32.14 -20.95 12.63
#